data_AF-A0A4Q3UKC0-F1
#
_entry.id   AF-A0A4Q3UKC0-F1
#
_cell.length_a   1.000
_cell.length_b   1.000
_cell.length_c   1.000
_cell.angle_alpha   90.00
_cell.angle_beta   90.00
_cell.angle_gamma   90.00
#
_symmetry.space_group_name_H-M   'P 1'
#
loop_
_entity.id
_entity.type
_entity.pdbx_description
1 polymer ?
#
loop_
_entity_poly.entity_id
_entity_poly.type
_entity_poly.pdbx_seq_one_letter_code
_entity_poly.pdbx_strand_id
1 'polypeptide(L)'
;MRLPVPAIAPLVSAPTRKVQFVVELVGPRTVPTAQAAELLRPDWRASLGQPELWAMRPADTTWQPLRALMHGSYDSIALAWDMVTPQGDLSPASATHLAGVAERFANRMGRRAIPLTAPNDLPTEVRRLKGAVQSLDAGLTVLIVSPQPVAVSEFGREMEAMGLVPANDEWGWFGQGHPEPLFAATPFEAPMTDGITLGFRLARCPDPSVALEGLLNVVDALSRSGLAAFDEDRLPLTAAKRETLRQEIRAGTEALTSIGFAPGSWPALKAFV
;
A
#
# COMPACT_ATOMS: atom_id res chain seq x y z
N MET A 1 -11.11 -19.57 -19.05
CA MET A 1 -10.15 -18.60 -19.64
C MET A 1 -9.17 -18.25 -18.55
N ARG A 2 -7.87 -18.29 -18.78
CA ARG A 2 -6.87 -17.92 -17.77
C ARG A 2 -6.32 -16.52 -18.06
N LEU A 3 -6.33 -15.63 -17.07
CA LEU A 3 -5.72 -14.31 -17.18
C LEU A 3 -4.19 -14.44 -17.23
N PRO A 4 -3.50 -13.64 -18.07
CA PRO A 4 -2.04 -13.56 -18.03
C PRO A 4 -1.59 -12.96 -16.69
N VAL A 5 -0.36 -13.24 -16.26
CA VAL A 5 0.24 -12.52 -15.14
C VAL A 5 0.76 -11.18 -15.68
N PRO A 6 0.25 -10.03 -15.23
CA PRO A 6 0.70 -8.75 -15.74
C PRO A 6 2.08 -8.40 -15.16
N ALA A 7 2.90 -7.79 -16.00
CA ALA A 7 4.18 -7.23 -15.60
C ALA A 7 3.92 -5.89 -14.90
N ILE A 8 4.17 -5.84 -13.60
CA ILE A 8 4.00 -4.64 -12.77
C ILE A 8 5.37 -4.17 -12.29
N ALA A 9 5.54 -2.85 -12.16
CA ALA A 9 6.76 -2.29 -11.61
C ALA A 9 6.97 -2.82 -10.17
N PRO A 10 8.21 -3.21 -9.80
CA PRO A 10 8.47 -3.71 -8.46
C PRO A 10 8.19 -2.63 -7.41
N LEU A 11 7.59 -3.03 -6.29
CA LEU A 11 7.35 -2.13 -5.17
C LEU A 11 8.69 -1.74 -4.54
N VAL A 12 9.06 -0.47 -4.67
CA VAL A 12 10.24 0.09 -4.00
C VAL A 12 9.80 0.73 -2.69
N SER A 13 10.19 0.12 -1.57
CA SER A 13 9.94 0.65 -0.24
C SER A 13 11.11 1.53 0.23
N ALA A 14 10.78 2.67 0.82
CA ALA A 14 11.74 3.67 1.27
C ALA A 14 11.08 4.60 2.31
N PRO A 15 11.85 5.21 3.22
CA PRO A 15 11.31 6.22 4.12
C PRO A 15 10.78 7.40 3.30
N THR A 16 9.55 7.84 3.58
CA THR A 16 8.90 8.88 2.77
C THR A 16 8.21 9.94 3.60
N ARG A 17 8.68 11.19 3.44
CA ARG A 17 8.10 12.36 4.11
C ARG A 17 6.64 12.66 3.73
N LYS A 18 6.09 11.97 2.71
CA LYS A 18 4.69 12.13 2.29
C LYS A 18 3.71 11.56 3.32
N VAL A 19 4.12 10.51 4.05
CA VAL A 19 3.25 9.79 4.99
C VAL A 19 3.92 9.50 6.33
N GLN A 20 5.24 9.73 6.42
CA GLN A 20 6.04 9.43 7.60
C GLN A 20 6.79 10.67 8.08
N PHE A 21 6.86 10.85 9.40
CA PHE A 21 7.85 11.72 10.02
C PHE A 21 9.21 11.01 9.97
N VAL A 22 10.12 11.52 9.14
CA VAL A 22 11.44 10.92 8.91
C VAL A 22 12.52 11.76 9.58
N VAL A 23 13.41 11.09 10.31
CA VAL A 23 14.60 11.67 10.90
C VAL A 23 15.84 10.97 10.34
N GLU A 24 16.69 11.71 9.63
CA GLU A 24 17.94 11.18 9.11
C GLU A 24 19.08 11.38 10.12
N LEU A 25 19.93 10.38 10.27
CA LEU A 25 21.13 10.47 11.08
C LEU A 25 22.30 10.85 10.18
N VAL A 26 22.68 12.12 10.21
CA VAL A 26 23.69 12.70 9.31
C VAL A 26 25.03 12.86 10.03
N GLY A 27 26.13 12.52 9.35
CA GLY A 27 27.47 12.73 9.87
C GLY A 27 28.55 12.48 8.82
N PRO A 28 29.80 12.92 9.08
CA PRO A 28 30.87 12.93 8.08
C PRO A 28 31.50 11.55 7.82
N ARG A 29 31.15 10.52 8.60
CA ARG A 29 31.75 9.17 8.52
C ARG A 29 30.68 8.11 8.42
N THR A 30 30.94 7.04 7.68
CA THR A 30 30.07 5.86 7.62
C THR A 30 29.96 5.20 9.00
N VAL A 31 28.79 4.66 9.35
CA VAL A 31 28.53 3.95 10.60
C VAL A 31 28.76 2.46 10.41
N PRO A 32 29.66 1.80 11.16
CA PRO A 32 29.83 0.36 11.11
C PRO A 32 28.53 -0.38 11.45
N THR A 33 28.25 -1.50 10.78
CA THR A 33 26.97 -2.21 11.01
C THR A 33 26.78 -2.66 12.45
N ALA A 34 27.85 -3.05 13.15
CA ALA A 34 27.79 -3.42 14.58
C ALA A 34 27.27 -2.26 15.45
N GLN A 35 27.65 -1.03 15.11
CA GLN A 35 27.19 0.17 15.81
C GLN A 35 25.75 0.53 15.40
N ALA A 36 25.40 0.40 14.12
CA ALA A 36 24.03 0.60 13.66
C ALA A 36 23.06 -0.45 14.22
N ALA A 37 23.51 -1.67 14.52
CA ALA A 37 22.69 -2.72 15.11
C ALA A 37 22.16 -2.36 16.51
N GLU A 38 22.80 -1.41 17.20
CA GLU A 38 22.28 -0.82 18.44
C GLU A 38 20.91 -0.16 18.24
N LEU A 39 20.61 0.33 17.02
CA LEU A 39 19.32 0.90 16.64
C LEU A 39 18.17 -0.12 16.73
N LEU A 40 18.48 -1.40 16.56
CA LEU A 40 17.50 -2.49 16.55
C LEU A 40 17.16 -3.00 17.96
N ARG A 41 17.83 -2.50 19.01
CA ARG A 41 17.57 -2.94 20.38
C ARG A 41 16.23 -2.39 20.89
N PRO A 42 15.53 -3.11 21.79
CA PRO A 42 14.26 -2.65 22.35
C PRO A 42 14.37 -1.39 23.24
N ASP A 43 15.59 -1.00 23.62
CA ASP A 43 15.89 0.12 24.53
C ASP A 43 15.44 1.50 23.99
N TRP A 44 15.00 1.51 22.73
CA TRP A 44 14.48 2.64 21.97
C TRP A 44 13.00 2.94 22.23
N ARG A 45 12.28 2.05 22.94
CA ARG A 45 10.83 2.13 23.13
C ARG A 45 10.41 3.42 23.83
N ALA A 46 10.22 4.47 23.05
CA ALA A 46 9.40 5.61 23.42
C ALA A 46 7.93 5.20 23.34
N SER A 47 7.08 5.79 24.16
CA SER A 47 5.64 5.53 24.23
C SER A 47 4.87 5.81 22.92
N LEU A 48 5.56 6.29 21.88
CA LEU A 48 5.02 6.76 20.61
C LEU A 48 5.21 5.77 19.44
N GLY A 49 5.66 4.54 19.73
CA GLY A 49 5.81 3.47 18.74
C GLY A 49 7.25 3.25 18.27
N GLN A 50 7.49 2.10 17.62
CA GLN A 50 8.80 1.75 17.07
C GLN A 50 8.97 2.38 15.68
N PRO A 51 10.11 3.03 15.39
CA PRO A 51 10.41 3.49 14.04
C PRO A 51 10.65 2.32 13.11
N GLU A 52 10.29 2.51 11.85
CA GLU A 52 10.94 1.79 10.75
C GLU A 52 12.35 2.33 10.59
N LEU A 53 13.32 1.41 10.57
CA LEU A 53 14.73 1.74 10.45
C LEU A 53 15.21 1.43 9.04
N TRP A 54 15.80 2.43 8.41
CA TRP A 54 16.29 2.37 7.04
C TRP A 54 17.77 2.73 7.02
N ALA A 55 18.52 2.09 6.13
CA ALA A 55 19.92 2.39 5.92
C ALA A 55 20.30 2.26 4.44
N MET A 56 21.35 2.97 4.06
CA MET A 56 22.03 2.81 2.79
C MET A 56 23.49 2.53 3.06
N ARG A 57 24.07 1.61 2.31
CA ARG A 57 25.52 1.45 2.20
C ARG A 57 26.03 2.39 1.11
N PRO A 58 27.33 2.72 1.10
CA PRO A 58 27.91 3.56 0.05
C PRO A 58 27.68 3.10 -1.39
N ALA A 59 27.43 1.80 -1.61
CA ALA A 59 27.18 1.23 -2.94
C ALA A 59 25.68 1.08 -3.26
N ASP A 60 24.80 1.28 -2.28
CA ASP A 60 23.36 1.12 -2.47
C ASP A 60 22.81 2.34 -3.20
N THR A 61 21.93 2.11 -4.18
CA THR A 61 21.23 3.17 -4.92
C THR A 61 19.83 3.41 -4.37
N THR A 62 19.37 2.60 -3.42
CA THR A 62 18.05 2.67 -2.78
C THR A 62 18.14 2.35 -1.29
N TRP A 63 17.21 2.91 -0.53
CA TRP A 63 17.07 2.60 0.90
C TRP A 63 16.76 1.12 1.12
N GLN A 64 17.40 0.54 2.13
CA GLN A 64 17.16 -0.82 2.56
C GLN A 64 16.68 -0.83 4.03
N PRO A 65 15.77 -1.74 4.41
CA PRO A 65 15.45 -1.93 5.82
C PRO A 65 16.70 -2.32 6.60
N LEU A 66 16.96 -1.65 7.73
CA LEU A 66 18.08 -1.98 8.59
C LEU A 66 17.84 -3.33 9.27
N ARG A 67 18.77 -4.27 9.09
CA ARG A 67 18.69 -5.64 9.64
C ARG A 67 19.98 -6.01 10.38
N ALA A 68 19.87 -6.88 11.38
CA ALA A 68 20.97 -7.23 12.29
C ALA A 68 22.12 -8.01 11.62
N LEU A 69 21.86 -8.74 10.53
CA LEU A 69 22.79 -9.68 9.90
C LEU A 69 23.60 -9.09 8.74
N MET A 70 23.79 -7.78 8.72
CA MET A 70 24.53 -7.12 7.65
C MET A 70 25.99 -6.86 8.06
N HIS A 71 26.92 -7.03 7.12
CA HIS A 71 28.32 -6.65 7.30
C HIS A 71 28.61 -5.35 6.54
N GLY A 72 29.59 -4.59 7.03
CA GLY A 72 30.07 -3.36 6.38
C GLY A 72 29.77 -2.10 7.17
N SER A 73 29.40 -1.05 6.45
CA SER A 73 29.07 0.26 7.01
C SER A 73 27.97 0.94 6.21
N TYR A 74 27.29 1.88 6.85
CA TYR A 74 26.20 2.67 6.28
C TYR A 74 26.62 4.13 6.16
N ASP A 75 26.34 4.76 5.02
CA ASP A 75 26.55 6.19 4.81
C ASP A 75 25.35 7.02 5.29
N SER A 76 24.14 6.51 5.09
CA SER A 76 22.89 7.12 5.55
C SER A 76 22.05 6.14 6.36
N ILE A 77 21.39 6.67 7.39
CA ILE A 77 20.46 5.94 8.26
C ILE A 77 19.27 6.85 8.52
N ALA A 78 18.05 6.33 8.38
CA ALA A 78 16.83 7.07 8.67
C ALA A 78 15.91 6.28 9.60
N LEU A 79 15.19 7.03 10.45
CA LEU A 79 14.13 6.55 11.31
C LEU A 79 12.82 7.14 10.80
N ALA A 80 11.81 6.31 10.56
CA ALA A 80 10.54 6.75 10.02
C ALA A 80 9.38 6.28 10.90
N TRP A 81 8.50 7.21 11.27
CA TRP A 81 7.25 6.93 11.98
C TRP A 81 6.09 7.38 11.11
N ASP A 82 5.06 6.56 10.98
CA ASP A 82 3.86 6.94 10.24
C ASP A 82 3.19 8.16 10.92
N MET A 83 2.85 9.18 10.13
CA MET A 83 2.26 10.41 10.66
C MET A 83 0.82 10.21 11.12
N VAL A 84 0.12 9.28 10.48
CA VAL A 84 -1.28 8.92 10.77
C VAL A 84 -1.32 7.42 10.97
N THR A 85 -1.89 6.99 12.09
CA THR A 85 -2.06 5.58 12.44
C THR A 85 -3.51 5.34 12.89
N PRO A 86 -4.00 4.09 12.94
CA PRO A 86 -5.31 3.78 13.50
C PRO A 86 -5.47 4.24 14.96
N GLN A 87 -4.37 4.37 15.71
CA GLN A 87 -4.36 4.80 17.11
C GLN A 87 -4.33 6.33 17.28
N GLY A 88 -4.10 7.07 16.20
CA GLY A 88 -4.08 8.53 16.20
C GLY A 88 -2.96 9.13 15.36
N ASP A 89 -2.89 10.46 15.39
CA ASP A 89 -1.94 11.24 14.61
C ASP A 89 -0.70 11.60 15.42
N LEU A 90 0.43 11.71 14.74
CA LEU A 90 1.63 12.26 15.34
C LEU A 90 1.47 13.77 15.57
N SER A 91 1.63 14.20 16.82
CA SER A 91 1.56 15.60 17.21
C SER A 91 2.93 16.30 17.14
N PRO A 92 3.00 17.65 17.10
CA PRO A 92 4.26 18.38 17.18
C PRO A 92 5.09 18.05 18.43
N ALA A 93 4.43 17.87 19.59
CA ALA A 93 5.08 17.51 20.83
C ALA A 93 5.68 16.10 20.75
N SER A 94 4.93 15.15 20.18
CA SER A 94 5.38 13.79 19.94
C SER A 94 6.58 13.77 18.98
N ALA A 95 6.52 14.49 17.87
CA ALA A 95 7.60 14.58 16.90
C ALA A 95 8.86 15.26 17.47
N THR A 96 8.70 16.30 18.29
CA THR A 96 9.83 16.94 19.00
C THR A 96 10.49 15.96 19.95
N HIS A 97 9.69 15.18 20.70
CA HIS A 97 10.21 14.13 21.56
C HIS A 97 10.97 13.07 20.75
N LEU A 98 10.40 12.56 19.66
CA LEU A 98 11.03 11.57 18.78
C LEU A 98 12.34 12.08 18.18
N ALA A 99 12.39 13.34 17.73
CA ALA A 99 13.62 13.96 17.25
C ALA A 99 14.69 14.04 18.35
N GLY A 100 14.30 14.41 19.57
CA GLY A 100 15.21 14.42 20.73
C GLY A 100 15.70 13.01 21.11
N VAL A 101 14.84 11.99 21.02
CA VAL A 101 15.24 10.60 21.21
C VAL A 101 16.25 10.19 20.14
N ALA A 102 15.96 10.45 18.86
CA ALA A 102 16.85 10.14 17.74
C ALA A 102 18.22 10.83 17.90
N GLU A 103 18.26 12.09 18.33
CA GLU A 103 19.50 12.85 18.57
C GLU A 103 20.39 12.17 19.63
N ARG A 104 19.81 11.68 20.72
CA ARG A 104 20.59 10.97 21.77
C ARG A 104 21.33 9.75 21.23
N PHE A 105 20.72 9.03 20.30
CA PHE A 105 21.35 7.86 19.69
C PHE A 105 22.29 8.21 18.54
N ALA A 106 21.93 9.22 17.73
CA ALA A 106 22.80 9.77 16.70
C ALA A 106 24.16 10.15 17.30
N ASN A 107 24.14 10.82 18.47
CA ASN A 107 25.34 11.24 19.18
C ASN A 107 26.24 10.06 19.60
N ARG A 108 25.68 8.90 20.00
CA ARG A 108 26.47 7.68 20.29
C ARG A 108 27.21 7.15 19.07
N MET A 109 26.75 7.50 17.87
CA MET A 109 27.36 7.16 16.59
C MET A 109 28.19 8.29 15.99
N GLY A 110 28.38 9.39 16.73
CA GLY A 110 29.07 10.58 16.22
C GLY A 110 28.32 11.25 15.06
N ARG A 111 26.99 11.20 15.08
CA ARG A 111 26.09 11.80 14.11
C ARG A 111 25.10 12.75 14.77
N ARG A 112 24.38 13.50 13.93
CA ARG A 112 23.24 14.34 14.32
C ARG A 112 21.95 13.81 13.74
N ALA A 113 20.86 13.95 14.47
CA ALA A 113 19.53 13.69 13.98
C ALA A 113 18.95 14.94 13.32
N ILE A 114 18.47 14.79 12.08
CA ILE A 114 17.88 15.87 11.30
C ILE A 114 16.49 15.42 10.85
N PRO A 115 15.42 15.96 11.44
CA PRO A 115 14.07 15.77 10.92
C PRO A 115 13.95 16.34 9.51
N LEU A 116 13.43 15.56 8.57
CA LEU A 116 13.16 16.01 7.19
C LEU A 116 11.91 16.90 7.12
N THR A 117 11.03 16.78 8.10
CA THR A 117 9.88 17.66 8.34
C THR A 117 10.08 18.28 9.71
N ALA A 118 9.95 19.60 9.84
CA ALA A 118 10.04 20.22 11.16
C ALA A 118 8.83 19.80 12.01
N PRO A 119 8.98 19.52 13.31
CA PRO A 119 7.86 19.10 14.17
C PRO A 119 6.66 20.04 14.14
N ASN A 120 6.88 21.35 13.96
CA ASN A 120 5.82 22.37 13.92
C ASN A 120 5.02 22.36 12.61
N ASP A 121 5.57 21.81 11.52
CA ASP A 121 4.89 21.72 10.22
C ASP A 121 4.01 20.47 10.12
N LEU A 122 4.18 19.53 11.05
CA LEU A 122 3.50 18.24 11.07
C LEU A 122 1.96 18.32 11.04
N PRO A 123 1.29 19.25 11.75
CA PRO A 123 -0.18 19.36 11.69
C PRO A 123 -0.69 19.68 10.28
N THR A 124 0.08 20.44 9.49
CA THR A 124 -0.25 20.75 8.11
C THR A 124 -0.12 19.51 7.24
N GLU A 125 0.97 18.74 7.39
CA GLU A 125 1.18 17.50 6.64
C GLU A 125 0.15 16.42 7.01
N VAL A 126 -0.16 16.25 8.29
CA VAL A 126 -1.22 15.33 8.76
C VAL A 126 -2.57 15.71 8.18
N ARG A 127 -2.94 17.00 8.22
CA ARG A 127 -4.21 17.46 7.64
C ARG A 127 -4.27 17.23 6.14
N ARG A 128 -3.18 17.52 5.43
CA ARG A 128 -3.06 17.28 4.00
C ARG A 128 -3.23 15.79 3.69
N LEU A 129 -2.54 14.92 4.42
CA LEU A 129 -2.60 13.48 4.25
C LEU A 129 -4.02 12.95 4.51
N LYS A 130 -4.66 13.37 5.59
CA LYS A 130 -6.05 12.99 5.89
C LYS A 130 -7.02 13.48 4.83
N GLY A 131 -6.88 14.72 4.36
CA GLY A 131 -7.71 15.25 3.28
C GLY A 131 -7.53 14.46 1.98
N ALA A 132 -6.29 14.08 1.64
CA ALA A 132 -6.00 13.22 0.51
C ALA A 132 -6.66 11.84 0.63
N VAL A 133 -6.52 11.19 1.79
CA VAL A 133 -7.14 9.88 2.05
C VAL A 133 -8.67 9.98 1.94
N GLN A 134 -9.28 10.93 2.63
CA GLN A 134 -10.74 11.12 2.61
C GLN A 134 -11.30 11.42 1.22
N SER A 135 -10.53 12.11 0.37
CA SER A 135 -11.02 12.55 -0.95
C SER A 135 -10.78 11.52 -2.05
N LEU A 136 -9.79 10.61 -1.88
CA LEU A 136 -9.30 9.74 -2.94
C LEU A 136 -9.25 8.26 -2.55
N ASP A 137 -9.79 7.90 -1.40
CA ASP A 137 -10.05 6.51 -1.02
C ASP A 137 -11.27 5.96 -1.76
N ALA A 138 -11.18 6.01 -3.09
CA ALA A 138 -12.17 5.47 -4.01
C ALA A 138 -11.79 4.04 -4.38
N GLY A 139 -12.80 3.19 -4.52
CA GLY A 139 -12.67 1.85 -5.05
C GLY A 139 -13.64 1.63 -6.20
N LEU A 140 -13.38 0.59 -6.97
CA LEU A 140 -14.29 0.10 -7.98
C LEU A 140 -14.81 -1.26 -7.53
N THR A 141 -16.13 -1.44 -7.60
CA THR A 141 -16.78 -2.71 -7.30
C THR A 141 -17.77 -3.06 -8.42
N VAL A 142 -17.68 -4.29 -8.91
CA VAL A 142 -18.64 -4.92 -9.81
C VAL A 142 -19.26 -6.11 -9.08
N LEU A 143 -20.57 -6.22 -9.13
CA LEU A 143 -21.32 -7.31 -8.55
C LEU A 143 -21.60 -8.36 -9.63
N ILE A 144 -21.26 -9.61 -9.37
CA ILE A 144 -21.68 -10.74 -10.19
C ILE A 144 -22.73 -11.52 -9.41
N VAL A 145 -23.92 -11.68 -9.97
CA VAL A 145 -25.05 -12.32 -9.30
C VAL A 145 -25.42 -13.61 -10.05
N SER A 146 -25.56 -14.67 -9.28
CA SER A 146 -26.07 -15.96 -9.72
C SER A 146 -27.58 -16.05 -9.51
N PRO A 147 -28.35 -16.61 -10.47
CA PRO A 147 -29.77 -16.83 -10.29
C PRO A 147 -30.11 -17.86 -9.20
N GLN A 148 -29.15 -18.70 -8.81
CA GLN A 148 -29.27 -19.68 -7.73
C GLN A 148 -28.00 -19.69 -6.88
N PRO A 149 -28.10 -19.90 -5.55
CA PRO A 149 -26.93 -20.04 -4.71
C PRO A 149 -26.03 -21.18 -5.18
N VAL A 150 -24.73 -20.91 -5.29
CA VAL A 150 -23.69 -21.88 -5.66
C VAL A 150 -22.74 -22.05 -4.49
N ALA A 151 -22.12 -23.23 -4.37
CA ALA A 151 -21.11 -23.45 -3.35
C ALA A 151 -19.89 -22.53 -3.59
N VAL A 152 -19.40 -21.88 -2.54
CA VAL A 152 -18.21 -21.02 -2.60
C VAL A 152 -16.98 -21.80 -3.08
N SER A 153 -16.90 -23.11 -2.79
CA SER A 153 -15.84 -23.99 -3.30
C SER A 153 -15.91 -24.24 -4.81
N GLU A 154 -17.08 -24.14 -5.43
CA GLU A 154 -17.22 -24.23 -6.88
C GLU A 154 -16.81 -22.93 -7.55
N PHE A 155 -17.24 -21.78 -7.01
CA PHE A 155 -16.74 -20.47 -7.44
C PHE A 155 -15.22 -20.36 -7.31
N GLY A 156 -14.66 -20.81 -6.18
CA GLY A 156 -13.21 -20.78 -5.97
C GLY A 156 -12.43 -21.57 -7.02
N ARG A 157 -12.93 -22.75 -7.41
CA ARG A 157 -12.32 -23.51 -8.52
C ARG A 157 -12.36 -22.76 -9.85
N GLU A 158 -13.45 -22.04 -10.13
CA GLU A 158 -13.55 -21.21 -11.33
C GLU A 158 -12.60 -20.01 -11.28
N MET A 159 -12.50 -19.31 -10.15
CA MET A 159 -11.55 -18.20 -9.94
C MET A 159 -10.10 -18.65 -10.11
N GLU A 160 -9.73 -19.79 -9.52
CA GLU A 160 -8.39 -20.38 -9.66
C GLU A 160 -8.09 -20.80 -11.11
N ALA A 161 -9.08 -21.36 -11.82
CA ALA A 161 -8.96 -21.66 -13.24
C ALA A 161 -8.77 -20.40 -14.10
N MET A 162 -9.26 -19.25 -13.63
CA MET A 162 -9.01 -17.93 -14.23
C MET A 162 -7.65 -17.34 -13.86
N GLY A 163 -6.91 -17.97 -12.94
CA GLY A 163 -5.57 -17.55 -12.52
C GLY A 163 -5.56 -16.61 -11.31
N LEU A 164 -6.68 -16.48 -10.60
CA LEU A 164 -6.70 -15.82 -9.29
C LEU A 164 -6.14 -16.78 -8.24
N VAL A 165 -5.55 -16.23 -7.19
CA VAL A 165 -4.90 -16.96 -6.11
C VAL A 165 -5.75 -16.83 -4.84
N PRO A 166 -6.09 -17.93 -4.15
CA PRO A 166 -6.84 -17.87 -2.91
C PRO A 166 -6.03 -17.17 -1.82
N ALA A 167 -6.67 -16.24 -1.10
CA ALA A 167 -6.11 -15.50 0.01
C ALA A 167 -7.19 -15.29 1.08
N ASN A 168 -7.11 -15.99 2.21
CA ASN A 168 -8.13 -15.99 3.26
C ASN A 168 -9.52 -16.34 2.70
N ASP A 169 -10.44 -15.37 2.70
CA ASP A 169 -11.85 -15.49 2.28
C ASP A 169 -12.11 -14.88 0.89
N GLU A 170 -11.07 -14.60 0.11
CA GLU A 170 -11.14 -14.01 -1.23
C GLU A 170 -10.15 -14.66 -2.20
N TRP A 171 -10.27 -14.30 -3.49
CA TRP A 171 -9.32 -14.67 -4.54
C TRP A 171 -8.74 -13.43 -5.19
N GLY A 172 -7.42 -13.24 -5.10
CA GLY A 172 -6.72 -12.09 -5.66
C GLY A 172 -6.08 -12.39 -7.01
N TRP A 173 -6.15 -11.45 -7.96
CA TRP A 173 -5.31 -11.48 -9.17
C TRP A 173 -4.08 -10.61 -8.96
N PHE A 174 -2.89 -11.18 -9.05
CA PHE A 174 -1.64 -10.50 -8.67
C PHE A 174 -0.77 -10.17 -9.88
N GLY A 175 -0.12 -9.01 -9.81
CA GLY A 175 1.01 -8.69 -10.67
C GLY A 175 2.28 -9.40 -10.23
N GLN A 176 3.23 -9.57 -11.15
CA GLN A 176 4.49 -10.25 -10.84
C GLN A 176 5.25 -9.54 -9.70
N GLY A 177 5.41 -10.22 -8.57
CA GLY A 177 6.21 -9.73 -7.44
C GLY A 177 5.59 -8.59 -6.61
N HIS A 178 4.31 -8.27 -6.85
CA HIS A 178 3.59 -7.26 -6.08
C HIS A 178 2.84 -7.90 -4.89
N PRO A 179 2.89 -7.33 -3.67
CA PRO A 179 2.28 -7.94 -2.50
C PRO A 179 0.75 -7.81 -2.46
N GLU A 180 0.20 -6.77 -3.08
CA GLU A 180 -1.24 -6.52 -3.14
C GLU A 180 -1.83 -7.03 -4.45
N PRO A 181 -3.07 -7.55 -4.43
CA PRO A 181 -3.79 -7.91 -5.64
C PRO A 181 -4.11 -6.66 -6.46
N LEU A 182 -4.15 -6.81 -7.79
CA LEU A 182 -4.71 -5.83 -8.71
C LEU A 182 -6.21 -5.70 -8.52
N PHE A 183 -6.90 -6.83 -8.35
CA PHE A 183 -8.29 -6.89 -7.87
C PHE A 183 -8.53 -8.19 -7.12
N ALA A 184 -9.56 -8.19 -6.28
CA ALA A 184 -10.00 -9.35 -5.55
C ALA A 184 -11.43 -9.73 -5.92
N ALA A 185 -11.72 -11.03 -5.80
CA ALA A 185 -13.04 -11.61 -5.87
C ALA A 185 -13.46 -12.08 -4.46
N THR A 186 -14.57 -11.56 -3.93
CA THR A 186 -15.05 -11.90 -2.60
C THR A 186 -16.48 -12.40 -2.69
N PRO A 187 -16.83 -13.55 -2.11
CA PRO A 187 -18.21 -14.01 -2.10
C PRO A 187 -19.07 -13.14 -1.19
N PHE A 188 -20.35 -12.96 -1.52
CA PHE A 188 -21.26 -12.20 -0.65
C PHE A 188 -21.44 -12.88 0.70
N GLU A 189 -21.53 -14.21 0.69
CA GLU A 189 -21.78 -15.06 1.86
C GLU A 189 -21.09 -16.42 1.68
N ALA A 190 -20.90 -17.16 2.77
CA ALA A 190 -20.34 -18.51 2.76
C ALA A 190 -21.18 -19.43 3.69
N PRO A 191 -21.26 -20.75 3.41
CA PRO A 191 -20.54 -21.53 2.39
C PRO A 191 -21.23 -21.59 1.01
N MET A 192 -22.45 -21.06 0.92
CA MET A 192 -23.20 -20.90 -0.33
C MET A 192 -23.30 -19.40 -0.62
N THR A 193 -23.25 -19.02 -1.89
CA THR A 193 -23.33 -17.62 -2.28
C THR A 193 -24.19 -17.44 -3.53
N ASP A 194 -25.00 -16.40 -3.54
CA ASP A 194 -25.77 -15.95 -4.70
C ASP A 194 -25.01 -14.90 -5.53
N GLY A 195 -23.76 -14.59 -5.18
CA GLY A 195 -22.93 -13.70 -5.98
C GLY A 195 -21.57 -13.40 -5.39
N ILE A 196 -20.76 -12.67 -6.15
CA ILE A 196 -19.43 -12.24 -5.75
C ILE A 196 -19.26 -10.76 -6.05
N THR A 197 -18.45 -10.08 -5.25
CA THR A 197 -17.88 -8.78 -5.60
C THR A 197 -16.56 -8.99 -6.34
N LEU A 198 -16.32 -8.21 -7.38
CA LEU A 198 -15.03 -8.06 -8.03
C LEU A 198 -14.62 -6.60 -7.89
N GLY A 199 -13.44 -6.32 -7.33
CA GLY A 199 -13.07 -4.93 -7.11
C GLY A 199 -11.67 -4.68 -6.60
N PHE A 200 -11.32 -3.41 -6.55
CA PHE A 200 -10.05 -2.94 -6.01
C PHE A 200 -10.16 -1.50 -5.50
N ARG A 201 -9.27 -1.12 -4.58
CA ARG A 201 -9.10 0.28 -4.14
C ARG A 201 -8.07 0.95 -5.03
N LEU A 202 -8.42 2.10 -5.59
CA LEU A 202 -7.61 2.80 -6.59
C LEU A 202 -6.19 3.10 -6.10
N ALA A 203 -6.07 3.64 -4.88
CA ALA A 203 -4.78 4.02 -4.31
C ALA A 203 -3.86 2.83 -4.04
N ARG A 204 -4.42 1.65 -3.77
CA ARG A 204 -3.65 0.44 -3.43
C ARG A 204 -3.32 -0.44 -4.65
N CYS A 205 -4.10 -0.31 -5.72
CA CYS A 205 -3.86 -1.05 -6.94
C CYS A 205 -2.66 -0.45 -7.71
N PRO A 206 -1.61 -1.24 -8.00
CA PRO A 206 -0.40 -0.73 -8.67
C PRO A 206 -0.62 -0.34 -10.13
N ASP A 207 -1.58 -0.96 -10.80
CA ASP A 207 -2.00 -0.59 -12.15
C ASP A 207 -3.54 -0.71 -12.27
N PRO A 208 -4.27 0.36 -11.91
CA PRO A 208 -5.73 0.39 -11.95
C PRO A 208 -6.33 0.09 -13.32
N SER A 209 -5.65 0.49 -14.40
CA SER A 209 -6.13 0.27 -15.76
C SER A 209 -6.02 -1.20 -16.15
N VAL A 210 -4.88 -1.85 -15.86
CA VAL A 210 -4.72 -3.29 -16.06
C VAL A 210 -5.67 -4.09 -15.17
N ALA A 211 -5.86 -3.66 -13.92
CA ALA A 211 -6.82 -4.28 -13.01
C ALA A 211 -8.24 -4.24 -13.56
N LEU A 212 -8.70 -3.09 -14.05
CA LEU A 212 -10.04 -2.95 -14.65
C LEU A 212 -10.22 -3.87 -15.86
N GLU A 213 -9.26 -3.92 -16.79
CA GLU A 213 -9.38 -4.80 -17.96
C GLU A 213 -9.35 -6.29 -17.57
N GLY A 214 -8.51 -6.67 -16.61
CA GLY A 214 -8.50 -8.03 -16.05
C GLY A 214 -9.84 -8.40 -15.42
N LEU A 215 -10.41 -7.47 -14.63
CA LEU A 215 -11.72 -7.62 -14.00
C LEU A 215 -12.82 -7.77 -15.04
N LEU A 216 -12.88 -6.90 -16.06
CA LEU A 216 -13.89 -6.99 -17.13
C LEU A 216 -13.80 -8.29 -17.94
N ASN A 217 -12.59 -8.84 -18.12
CA ASN A 217 -12.40 -10.14 -18.75
C ASN A 217 -12.98 -11.29 -17.89
N VAL A 218 -12.84 -11.22 -16.56
CA VAL A 218 -13.49 -12.16 -15.63
C VAL A 218 -15.01 -12.02 -15.71
N VAL A 219 -15.51 -10.78 -15.68
CA VAL A 219 -16.95 -10.50 -15.84
C VAL A 219 -17.49 -11.15 -17.12
N ASP A 220 -16.83 -10.94 -18.26
CA ASP A 220 -17.25 -11.52 -19.54
C ASP A 220 -17.19 -13.05 -19.55
N ALA A 221 -16.25 -13.66 -18.82
CA ALA A 221 -16.18 -15.11 -18.68
C ALA A 221 -17.35 -15.66 -17.85
N LEU A 222 -17.65 -15.02 -16.71
CA LEU A 222 -18.74 -15.40 -15.82
C LEU A 222 -20.12 -15.15 -16.45
N SER A 223 -20.27 -14.07 -17.22
CA SER A 223 -21.52 -13.80 -17.94
C SER A 223 -21.80 -14.80 -19.05
N ARG A 224 -20.77 -15.39 -19.68
CA ARG A 224 -20.97 -16.52 -20.61
C ARG A 224 -21.47 -17.78 -19.91
N SER A 225 -21.19 -17.93 -18.61
CA SER A 225 -21.72 -19.01 -17.76
C SER A 225 -23.14 -18.73 -17.23
N GLY A 226 -23.76 -17.62 -17.65
CA GLY A 226 -25.14 -17.25 -17.28
C GLY A 226 -25.26 -16.35 -16.04
N LEU A 227 -24.15 -15.81 -15.53
CA LEU A 227 -24.16 -14.89 -14.39
C LEU A 227 -24.37 -13.43 -14.83
N ALA A 228 -25.12 -12.67 -14.04
CA ALA A 228 -25.43 -11.28 -14.35
C ALA A 228 -24.44 -10.32 -13.67
N ALA A 229 -23.99 -9.28 -14.38
CA ALA A 229 -23.02 -8.32 -13.88
C ALA A 229 -23.66 -6.93 -13.67
N PHE A 230 -23.37 -6.33 -12.53
CA PHE A 230 -23.89 -5.02 -12.13
C PHE A 230 -22.79 -4.14 -11.55
N ASP A 231 -23.00 -2.83 -11.55
CA ASP A 231 -22.20 -1.91 -10.75
C ASP A 231 -22.63 -1.92 -9.27
N GLU A 232 -21.99 -1.06 -8.47
CA GLU A 232 -22.27 -0.89 -7.03
C GLU A 232 -23.71 -0.42 -6.75
N ASP A 233 -24.33 0.31 -7.67
CA ASP A 233 -25.71 0.77 -7.61
C ASP A 233 -26.72 -0.28 -8.09
N ARG A 234 -26.25 -1.51 -8.38
CA ARG A 234 -27.03 -2.63 -8.95
C ARG A 234 -27.62 -2.32 -10.33
N LEU A 235 -27.01 -1.42 -11.08
CA LEU A 235 -27.34 -1.17 -12.47
C LEU A 235 -26.58 -2.15 -13.38
N PRO A 236 -27.19 -2.67 -14.45
CA PRO A 236 -26.52 -3.61 -15.35
C PRO A 236 -25.22 -3.03 -15.94
N LEU A 237 -24.18 -3.85 -15.99
CA LEU A 237 -22.87 -3.44 -16.49
C LEU A 237 -22.83 -3.39 -18.03
N THR A 238 -23.41 -2.33 -18.60
CA THR A 238 -23.46 -2.08 -20.06
C THR A 238 -22.11 -1.64 -20.63
N ALA A 239 -21.96 -1.67 -21.97
CA ALA A 239 -20.77 -1.14 -22.64
C ALA A 239 -20.51 0.35 -22.34
N ALA A 240 -21.57 1.16 -22.23
CA ALA A 240 -21.45 2.57 -21.85
C ALA A 240 -20.92 2.72 -20.41
N LYS A 241 -21.44 1.93 -19.46
CA LYS A 241 -20.96 1.95 -18.08
C LYS A 241 -19.50 1.51 -17.98
N ARG A 242 -19.08 0.48 -18.73
CA ARG A 242 -17.67 0.06 -18.80
C ARG A 242 -16.75 1.19 -19.25
N GLU A 243 -17.19 2.00 -20.22
CA GLU A 243 -16.42 3.15 -20.69
C GLU A 243 -16.37 4.27 -19.63
N THR A 244 -17.47 4.52 -18.92
CA THR A 244 -17.49 5.42 -17.77
C THR A 244 -16.46 4.99 -16.70
N LEU A 245 -16.43 3.69 -16.35
CA LEU A 245 -15.46 3.17 -15.37
C LEU A 245 -14.00 3.41 -15.82
N ARG A 246 -13.68 3.26 -17.11
CA ARG A 246 -12.33 3.57 -17.63
C ARG A 246 -11.97 5.04 -17.43
N GLN A 247 -12.91 5.94 -17.70
CA GLN A 247 -12.72 7.37 -17.54
C GLN A 247 -12.55 7.76 -16.07
N GLU A 248 -13.34 7.17 -15.18
CA GLU A 248 -13.26 7.38 -13.73
C GLU A 248 -11.92 6.88 -13.17
N ILE A 249 -11.47 5.68 -13.55
CA ILE A 249 -10.18 5.13 -13.14
C ILE A 249 -9.03 6.03 -13.62
N ARG A 250 -9.09 6.54 -14.85
CA ARG A 250 -8.10 7.47 -15.37
C ARG A 250 -8.08 8.78 -14.57
N ALA A 251 -9.25 9.41 -14.39
CA ALA A 251 -9.38 10.65 -13.65
C ALA A 251 -8.91 10.51 -12.19
N GLY A 252 -9.27 9.41 -11.53
CA GLY A 252 -8.82 9.11 -10.18
C GLY A 252 -7.30 8.90 -10.10
N THR A 253 -6.72 8.18 -11.06
CA THR A 253 -5.26 7.96 -11.14
C THR A 253 -4.51 9.28 -11.32
N GLU A 254 -5.01 10.15 -12.19
CA GLU A 254 -4.48 11.50 -12.39
C GLU A 254 -4.61 12.34 -11.11
N ALA A 255 -5.75 12.26 -10.40
CA ALA A 255 -5.96 12.96 -9.13
C ALA A 255 -4.99 12.50 -8.03
N LEU A 256 -4.81 11.19 -7.84
CA LEU A 256 -3.81 10.64 -6.91
C LEU A 256 -2.41 11.11 -7.24
N THR A 257 -2.04 11.06 -8.52
CA THR A 257 -0.71 11.48 -8.98
C THR A 257 -0.50 12.97 -8.72
N SER A 258 -1.52 13.81 -8.95
CA SER A 258 -1.45 15.27 -8.76
C SER A 258 -1.13 15.68 -7.31
N ILE A 259 -1.59 14.91 -6.33
CA ILE A 259 -1.29 15.16 -4.91
C ILE A 259 0.00 14.47 -4.44
N GLY A 260 0.65 13.71 -5.33
CA GLY A 260 1.94 13.08 -5.12
C GLY A 260 1.89 11.59 -4.78
N PHE A 261 0.79 10.88 -4.98
CA PHE A 261 0.71 9.43 -4.79
C PHE A 261 0.61 8.72 -6.13
N ALA A 262 1.59 7.86 -6.44
CA ALA A 262 1.42 6.90 -7.52
C ALA A 262 0.57 5.71 -6.99
N PRO A 263 -0.42 5.20 -7.76
CA PRO A 263 -1.20 4.02 -7.37
C PRO A 263 -0.30 2.82 -7.03
N GLY A 264 -0.65 2.11 -5.96
CA GLY A 264 0.10 0.95 -5.42
C GLY A 264 1.53 1.24 -4.98
N SER A 265 1.99 2.50 -4.99
CA SER A 265 3.30 2.85 -4.46
C SER A 265 3.36 2.69 -2.94
N TRP A 266 4.56 2.51 -2.40
CA TRP A 266 4.77 2.35 -0.96
C TRP A 266 4.11 3.45 -0.11
N PRO A 267 4.22 4.76 -0.45
CA PRO A 267 3.47 5.79 0.26
C PRO A 267 1.95 5.62 0.18
N ALA A 268 1.41 5.18 -0.95
CA ALA A 268 -0.04 4.98 -1.11
C ALA A 268 -0.52 3.79 -0.27
N LEU A 269 0.20 2.67 -0.28
CA LEU A 269 -0.10 1.51 0.56
C LEU A 269 -0.08 1.83 2.06
N LYS A 270 0.79 2.74 2.49
CA LYS A 270 0.83 3.22 3.87
C LYS A 270 -0.30 4.18 4.23
N ALA A 271 -0.67 5.08 3.32
CA ALA A 271 -1.67 6.11 3.59
C ALA A 271 -3.11 5.59 3.56
N PHE A 272 -3.41 4.64 2.68
CA PHE A 272 -4.77 4.18 2.36
C PHE A 272 -5.01 2.77 2.91
N VAL A 273 -4.99 2.63 4.24
CA VAL A 273 -5.27 1.36 4.95
C VAL A 273 -6.77 1.19 5.17
#